data_AF-A0A2M7USQ8-F1
#
_entry.id   AF-A0A2M7USQ8-F1
#
_cell.length_a   1.000
_cell.length_b   1.000
_cell.length_c   1.000
_cell.angle_alpha   90.00
_cell.angle_beta   90.00
_cell.angle_gamma   90.00
#
_symmetry.space_group_name_H-M   'P 1'
#
loop_
_entity.id
_entity.type
_entity.pdbx_description
1 polymer ?
#
loop_
_entity_poly.entity_id
_entity_poly.type
_entity_poly.pdbx_seq_one_letter_code
_entity_poly.pdbx_strand_id
1 'polypeptide(L)'
;MPEIKKRSVKDQDVEQNRAIAAVGYVSILCLLPLLLKRESAFAQHHAKQGLVLFGCAVALFVIAIIPVLGWLIWMFGSLAIFVLSVIGFANALMGEWWELPYFNEWAKKIRL
;
A
#
# COMPACT_ATOMS: atom_id res chain seq x y z
N MET A 1 -28.92 -27.41 -13.81
CA MET A 1 -28.68 -26.39 -12.77
C MET A 1 -27.18 -26.14 -12.72
N PRO A 2 -26.68 -24.92 -12.94
CA PRO A 2 -25.27 -24.65 -12.72
C PRO A 2 -25.00 -24.71 -11.21
N GLU A 3 -23.95 -25.42 -10.79
CA GLU A 3 -23.50 -25.40 -9.41
C GLU A 3 -23.08 -23.98 -9.02
N ILE A 4 -23.79 -23.38 -8.07
CA ILE A 4 -23.39 -22.09 -7.50
C ILE A 4 -22.16 -22.37 -6.62
N LYS A 5 -20.96 -22.16 -7.19
CA LYS A 5 -19.70 -22.29 -6.46
C LYS A 5 -19.68 -21.24 -5.34
N LYS A 6 -19.88 -21.68 -4.09
CA LYS A 6 -19.84 -20.82 -2.91
C LYS A 6 -18.42 -20.23 -2.78
N ARG A 7 -18.30 -18.89 -2.87
CA ARG A 7 -17.00 -18.20 -2.72
C ARG A 7 -16.45 -18.38 -1.31
N SER A 8 -15.12 -18.45 -1.19
CA SER A 8 -14.47 -18.55 0.12
C SER A 8 -14.52 -17.20 0.86
N VAL A 9 -14.35 -17.23 2.19
CA VAL A 9 -14.29 -16.00 3.02
C VAL A 9 -13.18 -15.05 2.55
N LYS A 10 -12.04 -15.61 2.11
CA LYS A 10 -10.91 -14.83 1.59
C LYS A 10 -11.26 -14.14 0.27
N ASP A 11 -11.97 -14.83 -0.63
CA ASP A 11 -12.41 -14.23 -1.90
C ASP A 11 -13.40 -13.09 -1.67
N GLN A 12 -14.27 -13.23 -0.67
CA GLN A 12 -15.22 -12.18 -0.27
C GLN A 12 -14.52 -10.97 0.34
N ASP A 13 -13.52 -11.18 1.20
CA ASP A 13 -12.71 -10.10 1.79
C ASP A 13 -12.04 -9.25 0.69
N VAL A 14 -11.39 -9.91 -0.28
CA VAL A 14 -10.72 -9.24 -1.41
C VAL A 14 -11.72 -8.43 -2.22
N GLU A 15 -12.82 -9.03 -2.62
CA GLU A 15 -13.83 -8.36 -3.46
C GLU A 15 -14.43 -7.12 -2.79
N GLN A 16 -14.74 -7.22 -1.49
CA GLN A 16 -15.34 -6.14 -0.73
C GLN A 16 -14.37 -4.99 -0.42
N ASN A 17 -13.07 -5.27 -0.34
CA ASN A 17 -12.09 -4.31 0.18
C ASN A 17 -11.04 -3.82 -0.83
N ARG A 18 -11.02 -4.32 -2.07
CA ARG A 18 -10.05 -3.89 -3.10
C ARG A 18 -9.94 -2.40 -3.37
N ALA A 19 -11.07 -1.68 -3.40
CA ALA A 19 -11.06 -0.25 -3.68
C ALA A 19 -10.40 0.54 -2.52
N ILE A 20 -10.79 0.23 -1.28
CA ILE A 20 -10.23 0.90 -0.10
C ILE A 20 -8.79 0.47 0.17
N ALA A 21 -8.42 -0.79 -0.16
CA ALA A 21 -7.03 -1.25 -0.14
C ALA A 21 -6.16 -0.47 -1.13
N ALA A 22 -6.66 -0.19 -2.34
CA ALA A 22 -5.94 0.60 -3.34
C ALA A 22 -5.74 2.06 -2.89
N VAL A 23 -6.76 2.69 -2.29
CA VAL A 23 -6.63 4.00 -1.62
C VAL A 23 -5.47 4.02 -0.61
N GLY A 24 -5.14 2.84 -0.06
CA GLY A 24 -3.99 2.63 0.80
C GLY A 24 -2.66 3.13 0.24
N TYR A 25 -2.49 3.18 -1.08
CA TYR A 25 -1.27 3.65 -1.74
C TYR A 25 -1.25 5.14 -2.08
N VAL A 26 -2.30 5.88 -1.73
CA VAL A 26 -2.39 7.32 -2.01
C VAL A 26 -1.88 8.10 -0.80
N SER A 27 -0.55 8.11 -0.61
CA SER A 27 0.13 8.92 0.42
C SER A 27 -0.49 8.72 1.82
N ILE A 28 -0.88 9.80 2.49
CA ILE A 28 -1.50 9.78 3.83
C ILE A 28 -2.83 9.03 3.89
N LEU A 29 -3.50 8.81 2.75
CA LEU A 29 -4.75 8.03 2.71
C LEU A 29 -4.54 6.54 3.02
N CYS A 30 -3.29 6.08 3.15
CA CYS A 30 -2.95 4.78 3.75
C CYS A 30 -3.64 4.53 5.10
N LEU A 31 -3.94 5.59 5.86
CA LEU A 31 -4.63 5.51 7.14
C LEU A 31 -6.11 5.10 7.01
N LEU A 32 -6.76 5.31 5.85
CA LEU A 32 -8.17 4.96 5.66
C LEU A 32 -8.42 3.45 5.72
N PRO A 33 -7.83 2.58 4.87
CA PRO A 33 -7.98 1.14 5.04
C PRO A 33 -7.42 0.66 6.40
N LEU A 34 -6.35 1.28 6.90
CA LEU A 34 -5.73 0.90 8.17
C LEU A 34 -6.70 1.03 9.36
N LEU A 35 -7.44 2.14 9.42
CA LEU A 35 -8.34 2.45 10.53
C LEU A 35 -9.76 1.93 10.30
N LEU A 36 -10.26 1.95 9.06
CA LEU A 36 -11.65 1.61 8.75
C LEU A 36 -11.86 0.12 8.44
N LYS A 37 -10.80 -0.62 8.05
CA LYS A 37 -10.89 -2.03 7.61
C LYS A 37 -9.96 -2.93 8.42
N ARG A 38 -10.07 -2.88 9.75
CA ARG A 38 -9.24 -3.68 10.68
C ARG A 38 -9.43 -5.19 10.54
N GLU A 39 -10.65 -5.63 10.26
CA GLU A 39 -10.98 -7.06 10.11
C GLU A 39 -10.63 -7.62 8.72
N SER A 40 -10.26 -6.77 7.76
CA SER A 40 -9.91 -7.20 6.41
C SER A 40 -8.42 -7.47 6.33
N ALA A 41 -8.06 -8.76 6.22
CA ALA A 41 -6.67 -9.15 6.02
C ALA A 41 -6.10 -8.53 4.72
N PHE A 42 -6.91 -8.46 3.66
CA PHE A 42 -6.51 -7.87 2.38
C PHE A 42 -6.27 -6.36 2.47
N ALA A 43 -7.20 -5.62 3.08
CA ALA A 43 -7.03 -4.18 3.26
C ALA A 43 -5.83 -3.87 4.16
N GLN A 44 -5.66 -4.61 5.26
CA GLN A 44 -4.53 -4.42 6.18
C GLN A 44 -3.18 -4.69 5.51
N HIS A 45 -3.09 -5.70 4.64
CA HIS A 45 -1.88 -6.01 3.88
C HIS A 45 -1.43 -4.83 3.01
N HIS A 46 -2.32 -4.31 2.17
CA HIS A 46 -2.02 -3.16 1.31
C HIS A 46 -1.85 -1.85 2.10
N ALA A 47 -2.65 -1.63 3.15
CA ALA A 47 -2.56 -0.44 4.00
C ALA A 47 -1.20 -0.32 4.69
N LYS A 48 -0.67 -1.43 5.22
CA LYS A 48 0.64 -1.45 5.90
C LYS A 48 1.78 -1.15 4.93
N GLN A 49 1.71 -1.66 3.69
CA GLN A 49 2.68 -1.31 2.64
C GLN A 49 2.57 0.16 2.23
N GLY A 50 1.36 0.68 2.08
CA GLY A 50 1.11 2.10 1.84
C GLY A 50 1.66 3.00 2.96
N LEU A 51 1.52 2.59 4.22
CA LEU A 51 2.07 3.29 5.37
C LEU A 51 3.61 3.33 5.34
N VAL A 52 4.26 2.24 4.94
CA VAL A 52 5.72 2.21 4.76
C VAL A 52 6.15 3.18 3.65
N LEU A 53 5.48 3.16 2.49
CA LEU A 53 5.77 4.10 1.40
C LEU A 53 5.55 5.56 1.81
N PHE A 54 4.49 5.84 2.56
CA PHE A 54 4.23 7.17 3.11
C PHE A 54 5.33 7.61 4.08
N GLY A 55 5.78 6.72 4.98
CA GLY A 55 6.91 6.99 5.86
C GLY A 55 8.20 7.31 5.10
N CYS A 56 8.51 6.55 4.03
CA CYS A 56 9.64 6.84 3.15
C CYS A 56 9.48 8.21 2.45
N ALA A 57 8.27 8.57 2.02
CA ALA A 57 8.02 9.87 1.39
C ALA A 57 8.26 11.04 2.36
N VAL A 58 7.84 10.90 3.63
CA VAL A 58 8.11 11.88 4.69
C VAL A 58 9.62 11.99 4.95
N ALA A 59 10.35 10.87 5.00
CA ALA A 59 11.80 10.89 5.18
C ALA A 59 12.52 11.60 4.01
N LEU A 60 12.11 11.35 2.77
CA LEU A 60 12.64 12.05 1.59
C LEU A 60 12.37 13.55 1.64
N PHE A 61 11.20 13.98 2.13
CA PHE A 61 10.88 15.39 2.27
C PHE A 61 11.85 16.10 3.22
N VAL A 62 12.28 15.46 4.30
CA VAL A 62 13.31 16.00 5.21
C VAL A 62 14.68 16.09 4.53
N ILE A 63 15.06 15.08 3.74
CA ILE A 63 16.34 15.08 2.99
C ILE A 63 16.41 16.24 1.98
N ALA A 64 15.28 16.65 1.42
CA ALA A 64 15.20 17.73 0.43
C ALA A 64 15.60 19.13 0.98
N ILE A 65 15.77 19.28 2.30
CA ILE A 65 16.29 20.51 2.92
C ILE A 65 17.75 20.76 2.50
N ILE A 66 18.52 19.71 2.21
CA ILE A 66 19.92 19.83 1.79
C ILE A 66 19.98 20.28 0.31
N PRO A 67 20.56 21.46 -0.01
CA PRO A 67 20.63 21.95 -1.38
C PRO A 67 21.43 20.99 -2.28
N VAL A 68 21.06 20.95 -3.56
CA VAL A 68 21.70 20.14 -4.62
C VAL A 68 21.60 18.63 -4.39
N LEU A 69 22.30 18.06 -3.40
CA LEU A 69 22.31 16.62 -3.14
C LEU A 69 20.95 16.13 -2.64
N GLY A 70 20.33 16.84 -1.70
CA GLY A 70 19.02 16.47 -1.18
C GLY A 70 17.94 16.53 -2.25
N TRP A 71 18.03 17.49 -3.18
CA TRP A 71 17.09 17.61 -4.31
C TRP A 71 17.21 16.45 -5.30
N LEU A 72 18.44 16.02 -5.62
CA LEU A 72 18.66 14.86 -6.48
C LEU A 72 18.10 13.58 -5.85
N ILE A 73 18.39 13.35 -4.56
CA ILE A 73 17.86 12.19 -3.83
C ILE A 73 16.33 12.25 -3.78
N TRP A 74 15.76 13.41 -3.49
CA TRP A 74 14.31 13.60 -3.46
C TRP A 74 13.68 13.33 -4.83
N MET A 75 14.27 13.82 -5.93
CA MET A 75 13.75 13.64 -7.28
C MET A 75 13.68 12.16 -7.67
N PHE A 76 14.79 11.42 -7.52
CA PHE A 76 14.80 9.99 -7.88
C PHE A 76 14.03 9.13 -6.87
N GLY A 77 14.11 9.45 -5.58
CA GLY A 77 13.39 8.73 -4.53
C GLY A 77 11.87 8.90 -4.64
N SER A 78 11.39 10.12 -4.91
CA SER A 78 9.95 10.38 -5.08
C SER A 78 9.40 9.68 -6.33
N LEU A 79 10.18 9.61 -7.42
CA LEU A 79 9.81 8.83 -8.60
C LEU A 79 9.70 7.34 -8.29
N ALA A 80 10.65 6.76 -7.54
CA ALA A 80 10.60 5.37 -7.14
C ALA A 80 9.37 5.07 -6.24
N ILE A 81 9.09 5.92 -5.26
CA ILE A 81 7.90 5.79 -4.40
C ILE A 81 6.62 5.90 -5.22
N PHE A 82 6.55 6.83 -6.17
CA PHE A 82 5.39 7.00 -7.03
C PHE A 82 5.13 5.73 -7.87
N VAL A 83 6.16 5.18 -8.50
CA VAL A 83 6.06 3.93 -9.28
C VAL A 83 5.58 2.76 -8.41
N LEU A 84 6.18 2.57 -7.23
CA LEU A 84 5.76 1.51 -6.30
C LEU A 84 4.33 1.70 -5.80
N SER A 85 3.91 2.95 -5.58
CA SER A 85 2.53 3.26 -5.18
C SER A 85 1.53 2.93 -6.29
N VAL A 86 1.85 3.24 -7.55
CA VAL A 86 1.01 2.90 -8.71
C VAL A 86 0.90 1.39 -8.90
N ILE A 87 2.01 0.66 -8.78
CA ILE A 87 2.01 -0.81 -8.88
C ILE A 87 1.17 -1.42 -7.76
N GLY A 88 1.37 -0.99 -6.52
CA GLY A 88 0.59 -1.46 -5.37
C GLY A 88 -0.90 -1.15 -5.51
N PHE A 89 -1.22 0.08 -5.94
CA PHE A 89 -2.59 0.52 -6.21
C PHE A 89 -3.28 -0.38 -7.25
N ALA A 90 -2.62 -0.63 -8.38
CA ALA A 90 -3.16 -1.46 -9.45
C ALA A 90 -3.37 -2.91 -8.99
N ASN A 91 -2.40 -3.50 -8.27
CA ASN A 91 -2.52 -4.86 -7.73
C ASN A 91 -3.66 -4.96 -6.72
N ALA A 92 -3.81 -3.98 -5.82
CA ALA A 92 -4.92 -3.95 -4.87
C ALA A 92 -6.27 -3.93 -5.59
N LEU A 93 -6.42 -3.13 -6.66
CA LEU A 93 -7.64 -3.11 -7.47
C LEU A 93 -7.91 -4.43 -8.21
N MET A 94 -6.84 -5.13 -8.64
CA MET A 94 -6.94 -6.45 -9.26
C MET A 94 -7.23 -7.56 -8.24
N GLY A 95 -7.16 -7.28 -6.93
CA GLY A 95 -7.35 -8.27 -5.88
C GLY A 95 -6.11 -9.11 -5.58
N GLU A 96 -4.94 -8.67 -6.05
CA GLU A 96 -3.68 -9.39 -5.97
C GLU A 96 -2.92 -9.06 -4.67
N TRP A 97 -2.44 -10.09 -3.98
CA TRP A 97 -1.67 -9.98 -2.74
C TRP A 97 -0.20 -9.63 -3.01
N TRP A 98 0.00 -8.45 -3.60
CA TRP A 98 1.33 -8.01 -4.01
C TRP A 98 2.23 -7.67 -2.81
N GLU A 99 3.51 -8.03 -2.90
CA GLU A 99 4.51 -7.73 -1.88
C GLU A 99 5.39 -6.54 -2.30
N LEU A 100 5.44 -5.50 -1.48
CA LEU A 100 6.26 -4.31 -1.71
C LEU A 100 7.75 -4.68 -1.73
N PRO A 101 8.47 -4.59 -2.88
CA PRO A 101 9.86 -5.00 -2.95
C PRO A 101 10.73 -4.19 -1.98
N TYR A 102 11.74 -4.85 -1.42
CA TYR A 102 12.74 -4.33 -0.47
C TYR A 102 12.19 -3.92 0.92
N PHE A 103 10.91 -3.56 1.03
CA PHE A 103 10.31 -3.00 2.25
C PHE A 103 9.18 -3.86 2.84
N ASN A 104 8.84 -4.99 2.22
CA ASN A 104 7.77 -5.87 2.68
C ASN A 104 7.95 -6.34 4.13
N GLU A 105 9.18 -6.61 4.56
CA GLU A 105 9.50 -7.02 5.93
C GLU A 105 9.14 -5.94 6.96
N TRP A 106 9.18 -4.66 6.59
CA TRP A 106 8.76 -3.57 7.48
C TRP A 106 7.24 -3.54 7.59
N ALA A 107 6.53 -3.72 6.49
CA ALA A 107 5.07 -3.81 6.50
C ALA A 107 4.57 -4.98 7.36
N LYS A 108 5.22 -6.16 7.26
CA LYS A 108 4.90 -7.35 8.07
C LYS A 108 5.13 -7.15 9.58
N LYS A 109 6.04 -6.26 9.98
CA LYS A 109 6.32 -5.97 11.39
C LYS A 109 5.27 -5.06 12.05
N ILE A 110 4.43 -4.39 11.25
CA ILE A 110 3.40 -3.49 11.78
C ILE A 110 2.27 -4.33 12.40
N ARG A 111 2.25 -4.35 13.74
CA ARG A 111 1.19 -4.97 14.55
C ARG A 111 0.14 -3.90 14.88
N LEU A 112 -0.92 -3.90 14.09
CA LEU A 112 -2.12 -3.08 14.21
C LEU A 112 -3.32 -3.99 13.94
#